data_AF-A0A969WCG8-F1
#
_entry.id   AF-A0A969WCG8-F1
#
_cell.length_a   1.000
_cell.length_b   1.000
_cell.length_c   1.000
_cell.angle_alpha   90.00
_cell.angle_beta   90.00
_cell.angle_gamma   90.00
#
_symmetry.space_group_name_H-M   'P 1'
#
loop_
_entity.id
_entity.type
_entity.pdbx_description
1 polymer ?
#
loop_
_entity_poly.entity_id
_entity_poly.type
_entity_poly.pdbx_seq_one_letter_code
_entity_poly.pdbx_strand_id
1 'polypeptide(L)'
;MAMLLGAALALLLAALLFTVHRLRHERQQNRTLASRLADELRLARVAAAADERERLFADLHDDIGAKLTTLVHALEDPQHADLVRAVVQDFRDIVSRAHQDACTLLEALAQIREETERRLDAVHSVLDWQQAAGLPDPLLDEAQVLHLFRIAREAVTNALRHGHARHIRVRIRAVDQHLFLDFTDDGPGLRPNQPHPGRGRGTSSMRNRAEQLSGTIDWTAGTQGGTKVILEFPLPMPD
;
A
#
# COMPACT_ATOMS: atom_id res chain seq x y z
N MET A 1 65.02 -24.05 -48.57
CA MET A 1 63.98 -24.98 -48.05
C MET A 1 63.59 -24.68 -46.60
N ALA A 2 64.55 -24.55 -45.66
CA ALA A 2 64.27 -24.26 -44.25
C ALA A 2 63.52 -22.93 -43.99
N MET A 3 63.87 -21.83 -44.67
CA MET A 3 63.18 -20.54 -44.48
C MET A 3 61.71 -20.58 -44.92
N LEU A 4 61.38 -21.30 -46.00
CA LEU A 4 60.00 -21.43 -46.48
C LEU A 4 59.12 -22.23 -45.52
N LEU A 5 59.67 -23.28 -44.91
CA LEU A 5 58.99 -24.06 -43.87
C LEU A 5 58.73 -23.22 -42.61
N GLY A 6 59.70 -22.40 -42.19
CA GLY A 6 59.54 -21.50 -41.05
C GLY A 6 58.44 -20.44 -41.27
N ALA A 7 58.39 -19.84 -42.47
CA ALA A 7 57.36 -18.87 -42.82
C ALA A 7 55.94 -19.49 -42.87
N ALA A 8 55.81 -20.68 -43.44
CA ALA A 8 54.53 -21.40 -43.47
C ALA A 8 54.04 -21.75 -42.05
N LEU A 9 54.94 -22.20 -41.17
CA LEU A 9 54.61 -22.49 -39.78
C LEU A 9 54.17 -21.23 -39.02
N ALA A 10 54.85 -20.10 -39.23
CA ALA A 10 54.49 -18.83 -38.61
C ALA A 10 53.10 -18.34 -39.05
N LEU A 11 52.75 -18.48 -40.34
CA LEU A 11 51.43 -18.14 -40.86
C LEU A 11 50.33 -19.04 -40.29
N LEU A 12 50.58 -20.36 -40.20
CA LEU A 12 49.65 -21.30 -39.56
C LEU A 12 49.44 -20.96 -38.08
N LEU A 13 50.51 -20.63 -37.36
CA LEU A 13 50.42 -20.22 -35.96
C LEU A 13 49.63 -18.90 -35.81
N ALA A 14 49.88 -17.92 -36.67
CA ALA A 14 49.15 -16.66 -36.66
C ALA A 14 47.65 -16.85 -36.96
N ALA A 15 47.32 -17.68 -37.96
CA ALA A 15 45.93 -18.03 -38.28
C ALA A 15 45.24 -18.78 -37.12
N LEU A 16 45.95 -19.70 -36.46
CA LEU A 16 45.45 -20.41 -35.28
C LEU A 16 45.22 -19.45 -34.11
N LEU A 17 46.15 -18.53 -33.83
CA LEU A 17 46.01 -17.53 -32.77
C LEU A 17 44.85 -16.58 -33.08
N PHE A 18 44.70 -16.14 -34.34
CA PHE A 18 43.60 -15.28 -34.77
C PHE A 18 42.25 -15.98 -34.60
N THR A 19 42.11 -17.25 -35.02
CA THR A 19 40.87 -18.01 -34.85
C THR A 19 40.55 -18.27 -33.38
N VAL A 20 41.54 -18.62 -32.55
CA VAL A 20 41.37 -18.77 -31.09
C VAL A 20 40.94 -17.46 -30.45
N HIS A 21 41.56 -16.34 -30.84
CA HIS A 21 41.21 -15.01 -30.32
C HIS A 21 39.76 -14.64 -30.70
N ARG A 22 39.39 -14.82 -31.98
CA ARG A 22 38.03 -14.58 -32.46
C ARG A 22 37.00 -15.45 -31.72
N LEU A 23 37.27 -16.74 -31.55
CA LEU A 23 36.39 -17.66 -30.83
C LEU A 23 36.26 -17.27 -29.34
N ARG A 24 37.34 -16.81 -28.71
CA ARG A 24 37.29 -16.29 -27.33
C ARG A 24 36.41 -15.05 -27.25
N HIS A 25 36.56 -14.13 -28.20
CA HIS A 25 35.75 -12.91 -28.25
C HIS A 25 34.26 -13.21 -28.44
N GLU A 26 33.90 -14.07 -29.40
CA GLU A 26 32.51 -14.51 -29.62
C GLU A 26 31.95 -15.23 -28.39
N ARG A 27 32.73 -16.11 -27.74
CA ARG A 27 32.31 -16.77 -26.49
C ARG A 27 32.08 -15.77 -25.35
N GLN A 28 32.91 -14.74 -25.25
CA GLN A 28 32.77 -13.71 -24.22
C GLN A 28 31.53 -12.87 -24.47
N GLN A 29 31.26 -12.48 -25.72
CA GLN A 29 30.03 -11.78 -26.12
C GLN A 29 28.79 -12.64 -25.83
N ASN A 30 28.79 -13.91 -26.23
CA ASN A 30 27.67 -14.82 -25.96
C ASN A 30 27.43 -15.02 -24.46
N ARG A 31 28.49 -15.09 -23.64
CA ARG A 31 28.35 -15.16 -22.17
C ARG A 31 27.73 -13.89 -21.60
N THR A 32 28.17 -12.72 -22.05
CA THR A 32 27.61 -11.44 -21.60
C THR A 32 26.14 -11.30 -22.00
N LEU A 33 25.78 -11.67 -23.24
CA LEU A 33 24.39 -11.66 -23.70
C LEU A 33 23.53 -12.64 -22.89
N ALA A 34 24.01 -13.86 -22.67
CA ALA A 34 23.31 -14.86 -21.87
C ALA A 34 23.07 -14.39 -20.43
N SER A 35 24.06 -13.72 -19.82
CA SER A 35 23.92 -13.14 -18.47
C SER A 35 22.84 -12.05 -18.45
N ARG A 36 22.85 -11.11 -19.41
CA ARG A 36 21.86 -10.03 -19.49
C ARG A 36 20.45 -10.57 -19.67
N LEU A 37 20.27 -11.55 -20.56
CA LEU A 37 18.97 -12.17 -20.80
C LEU A 37 18.45 -12.90 -19.55
N ALA A 38 19.34 -13.57 -18.81
CA ALA A 38 19.00 -14.23 -17.55
C ALA A 38 18.56 -13.22 -16.48
N ASP A 39 19.24 -12.08 -16.39
CA ASP A 39 18.88 -11.01 -15.46
C ASP A 39 17.54 -10.37 -15.83
N GLU A 40 17.28 -10.08 -17.11
CA GLU A 40 15.99 -9.56 -17.58
C GLU A 40 14.85 -10.55 -17.29
N LEU A 41 15.03 -11.84 -17.59
CA LEU A 41 14.05 -12.88 -17.27
C LEU A 41 13.79 -12.99 -15.76
N ARG A 42 14.84 -12.84 -14.95
CA ARG A 42 14.72 -12.84 -13.49
C ARG A 42 13.89 -11.65 -13.02
N LEU A 43 14.19 -10.44 -13.49
CA LEU A 43 13.45 -9.23 -13.14
C LEU A 43 11.98 -9.31 -13.59
N ALA A 44 11.75 -9.75 -14.82
CA ALA A 44 10.40 -9.93 -15.35
C ALA A 44 9.58 -10.95 -14.54
N ARG A 45 10.21 -12.04 -14.09
CA ARG A 45 9.55 -13.03 -13.21
C ARG A 45 9.23 -12.45 -11.83
N VAL A 46 10.13 -11.66 -11.26
CA VAL A 46 9.88 -11.01 -9.97
C VAL A 46 8.72 -10.03 -10.09
N ALA A 47 8.71 -9.20 -11.13
CA ALA A 47 7.63 -8.26 -11.40
C ALA A 47 6.29 -8.98 -11.63
N ALA A 48 6.27 -10.01 -12.49
CA ALA A 48 5.06 -10.79 -12.76
C ALA A 48 4.54 -11.53 -11.51
N ALA A 49 5.43 -12.04 -10.66
CA ALA A 49 5.04 -12.67 -9.41
C ALA A 49 4.49 -11.65 -8.41
N ALA A 50 4.99 -10.41 -8.39
CA ALA A 50 4.47 -9.34 -7.55
C ALA A 50 3.07 -8.90 -8.01
N ASP A 51 2.87 -8.72 -9.31
CA ASP A 51 1.60 -8.34 -9.94
C ASP A 51 0.51 -9.42 -9.73
N GLU A 52 0.85 -10.69 -9.96
CA GLU A 52 -0.09 -11.80 -9.72
C GLU A 52 -0.45 -11.91 -8.23
N ARG A 53 0.52 -11.68 -7.35
CA ARG A 53 0.29 -11.65 -5.89
C ARG A 53 -0.65 -10.51 -5.51
N GLU A 54 -0.48 -9.31 -6.07
CA GLU A 54 -1.37 -8.17 -5.86
C GLU A 54 -2.79 -8.47 -6.32
N ARG A 55 -2.94 -9.02 -7.52
CA ARG A 55 -4.24 -9.42 -8.06
C ARG A 55 -4.94 -10.46 -7.20
N LEU A 56 -4.23 -11.53 -6.82
CA LEU A 56 -4.77 -12.57 -5.93
C LEU A 56 -5.20 -11.96 -4.59
N PHE A 57 -4.48 -10.97 -4.08
CA PHE A 57 -4.85 -10.27 -2.87
C PHE A 57 -6.08 -9.39 -3.03
N ALA A 58 -6.23 -8.67 -4.14
CA ALA A 58 -7.44 -7.91 -4.44
C ALA A 58 -8.66 -8.85 -4.50
N ASP A 59 -8.54 -9.96 -5.23
CA ASP A 59 -9.59 -10.96 -5.37
C ASP A 59 -9.92 -11.61 -4.01
N LEU A 60 -8.92 -12.03 -3.24
CA LEU A 60 -9.11 -12.59 -1.88
C LEU A 60 -9.74 -11.56 -0.94
N HIS A 61 -9.29 -10.31 -0.98
CA HIS A 61 -9.80 -9.25 -0.13
C HIS A 61 -11.30 -9.03 -0.36
N ASP A 62 -11.72 -8.98 -1.62
CA ASP A 62 -13.09 -8.66 -1.98
C ASP A 62 -14.03 -9.86 -1.81
N ASP A 63 -13.63 -11.04 -2.29
CA ASP A 63 -14.46 -12.25 -2.21
C ASP A 63 -14.61 -12.76 -0.77
N ILE A 64 -13.52 -12.83 -0.01
CA ILE A 64 -13.56 -13.29 1.38
C ILE A 64 -14.20 -12.20 2.26
N GLY A 65 -13.92 -10.93 1.99
CA GLY A 65 -14.54 -9.80 2.69
C GLY A 65 -16.06 -9.79 2.55
N ALA A 66 -16.59 -10.05 1.36
CA ALA A 66 -18.02 -10.15 1.10
C ALA A 66 -18.63 -11.39 1.79
N LYS A 67 -18.04 -12.57 1.62
CA LYS A 67 -18.54 -13.83 2.22
C LYS A 67 -18.56 -13.79 3.74
N LEU A 68 -17.52 -13.23 4.36
CA LEU A 68 -17.47 -13.09 5.81
C LEU A 68 -18.45 -12.01 6.31
N THR A 69 -18.68 -10.95 5.54
CA THR A 69 -19.73 -9.97 5.87
C THR A 69 -21.12 -10.62 5.87
N THR A 70 -21.40 -11.48 4.89
CA THR A 70 -22.63 -12.27 4.84
C THR A 70 -22.77 -13.23 6.02
N LEU A 71 -21.70 -13.94 6.39
CA LEU A 71 -21.68 -14.81 7.58
C LEU A 71 -21.91 -14.04 8.87
N VAL A 72 -21.28 -12.87 9.03
CA VAL A 72 -21.49 -12.01 10.20
C VAL A 72 -22.93 -11.52 10.29
N HIS A 73 -23.59 -11.25 9.17
CA HIS A 73 -25.01 -10.86 9.14
C HIS A 73 -25.96 -12.04 9.34
N ALA A 74 -25.52 -13.26 9.06
CA ALA A 74 -26.29 -14.49 9.31
C ALA A 74 -26.23 -14.96 10.77
N LEU A 75 -25.35 -14.37 11.59
CA LEU A 75 -25.28 -14.66 13.03
C LEU A 75 -26.29 -13.79 13.78
N GLU A 76 -27.27 -14.44 14.43
CA GLU A 76 -28.30 -13.77 15.24
C GLU A 76 -27.76 -13.26 16.59
N ASP A 77 -26.63 -13.80 17.06
CA ASP A 77 -26.02 -13.44 18.34
C ASP A 77 -24.91 -12.36 18.16
N PRO A 78 -25.07 -11.17 18.78
CA PRO A 78 -24.09 -10.10 18.76
C PRO A 78 -22.69 -10.53 19.22
N GLN A 79 -22.55 -11.42 20.20
CA GLN A 79 -21.22 -11.83 20.70
C GLN A 79 -20.44 -12.69 19.71
N HIS A 80 -21.12 -13.45 18.86
CA HIS A 80 -20.50 -14.28 17.82
C HIS A 80 -20.16 -13.46 16.57
N ALA A 81 -21.04 -12.52 16.18
CA ALA A 81 -20.76 -11.54 15.13
C ALA A 81 -19.56 -10.65 15.51
N ASP A 82 -19.52 -10.23 16.77
CA ASP A 82 -18.38 -10.06 17.66
C ASP A 82 -17.01 -10.53 17.13
N LEU A 83 -16.78 -11.78 17.49
CA LEU A 83 -15.59 -12.58 17.31
C LEU A 83 -15.26 -12.83 15.83
N VAL A 84 -16.25 -13.14 15.01
CA VAL A 84 -16.02 -13.39 13.57
C VAL A 84 -15.49 -12.14 12.90
N ARG A 85 -16.03 -10.97 13.21
CA ARG A 85 -15.53 -9.71 12.66
C ARG A 85 -14.09 -9.41 13.13
N ALA A 86 -13.72 -9.81 14.35
CA ALA A 86 -12.34 -9.70 14.83
C ALA A 86 -11.39 -10.65 14.07
N VAL A 87 -11.77 -11.92 13.86
CA VAL A 87 -10.98 -12.87 13.07
C VAL A 87 -10.86 -12.45 11.61
N VAL A 88 -11.91 -11.85 11.03
CA VAL A 88 -11.88 -11.24 9.70
C VAL A 88 -10.89 -10.09 9.65
N GLN A 89 -10.91 -9.24 10.68
CA GLN A 89 -9.99 -8.12 10.80
C GLN A 89 -8.55 -8.64 10.92
N ASP A 90 -8.30 -9.66 11.74
CA ASP A 90 -6.98 -10.27 11.93
C ASP A 90 -6.47 -10.96 10.65
N PHE A 91 -7.37 -11.63 9.91
CA PHE A 91 -7.02 -12.25 8.63
C PHE A 91 -6.73 -11.21 7.55
N ARG A 92 -7.56 -10.17 7.43
CA ARG A 92 -7.24 -9.00 6.60
C ARG A 92 -5.91 -8.39 7.02
N ASP A 93 -5.65 -8.38 8.33
CA ASP A 93 -4.45 -7.79 8.89
C ASP A 93 -3.17 -8.53 8.48
N ILE A 94 -3.23 -9.87 8.50
CA ILE A 94 -2.16 -10.76 8.01
C ILE A 94 -2.00 -10.62 6.49
N VAL A 95 -3.11 -10.60 5.75
CA VAL A 95 -3.09 -10.55 4.28
C VAL A 95 -2.52 -9.23 3.75
N SER A 96 -2.90 -8.08 4.34
CA SER A 96 -2.39 -6.78 3.87
C SER A 96 -1.04 -6.36 4.47
N ARG A 97 -0.49 -7.09 5.46
CA ARG A 97 0.91 -6.93 5.90
C ARG A 97 1.93 -7.27 4.82
N ALA A 98 1.54 -8.00 3.78
CA ALA A 98 2.46 -8.48 2.75
C ALA A 98 2.72 -7.49 1.59
N HIS A 99 2.19 -6.26 1.66
CA HIS A 99 2.07 -5.40 0.47
C HIS A 99 2.21 -3.89 0.68
N GLN A 100 2.68 -3.42 1.85
CA GLN A 100 3.01 -2.00 2.00
C GLN A 100 4.49 -1.88 2.27
N ASP A 101 5.23 -1.76 1.15
CA ASP A 101 6.64 -1.43 1.19
C ASP A 101 6.82 -0.05 1.85
N ALA A 102 7.95 0.15 2.51
CA ALA A 102 8.33 1.46 3.03
C ALA A 102 8.32 2.48 1.90
N CYS A 103 7.61 3.59 2.10
CA CYS A 103 7.46 4.66 1.12
C CYS A 103 7.46 6.02 1.82
N THR A 104 7.62 7.10 1.05
CA THR A 104 7.57 8.43 1.64
C THR A 104 6.15 8.79 2.07
N LEU A 105 5.99 9.70 3.03
CA LEU A 105 4.67 10.16 3.47
C LEU A 105 3.83 10.68 2.29
N LEU A 106 4.43 11.44 1.38
CA LEU A 106 3.74 11.98 0.21
C LEU A 106 3.30 10.87 -0.75
N GLU A 107 4.10 9.81 -0.93
CA GLU A 107 3.71 8.63 -1.70
C GLU A 107 2.52 7.92 -1.04
N ALA A 108 2.58 7.66 0.26
CA ALA A 108 1.47 7.04 1.01
C ALA A 108 0.17 7.86 0.88
N LEU A 109 0.25 9.18 1.06
CA LEU A 109 -0.90 10.07 0.91
C LEU A 109 -1.46 10.08 -0.52
N ALA A 110 -0.60 9.98 -1.53
CA ALA A 110 -1.03 9.91 -2.93
C ALA A 110 -1.84 8.64 -3.22
N GLN A 111 -1.38 7.46 -2.76
CA GLN A 111 -2.17 6.24 -3.00
C GLN A 111 -3.44 6.19 -2.14
N ILE A 112 -3.42 6.74 -0.91
CA ILE A 112 -4.65 6.92 -0.10
C ILE A 112 -5.67 7.78 -0.85
N ARG A 113 -5.20 8.88 -1.45
CA ARG A 113 -6.05 9.76 -2.25
C ARG A 113 -6.64 9.00 -3.44
N GLU A 114 -5.81 8.30 -4.21
CA GLU A 114 -6.26 7.53 -5.38
C GLU A 114 -7.29 6.44 -5.01
N GLU A 115 -7.04 5.68 -3.93
CA GLU A 115 -8.00 4.69 -3.43
C GLU A 115 -9.31 5.37 -3.00
N THR A 116 -9.22 6.49 -2.31
CA THR A 116 -10.39 7.25 -1.86
C THR A 116 -11.21 7.75 -3.04
N GLU A 117 -10.58 8.39 -4.04
CA GLU A 117 -11.22 8.85 -5.27
C GLU A 117 -11.98 7.70 -5.96
N ARG A 118 -11.32 6.56 -6.21
CA ARG A 118 -11.98 5.38 -6.83
C ARG A 118 -13.21 4.91 -6.06
N ARG A 119 -13.13 4.87 -4.73
CA ARG A 119 -14.25 4.39 -3.89
C ARG A 119 -15.42 5.35 -3.88
N LEU A 120 -15.15 6.66 -3.94
CA LEU A 120 -16.19 7.69 -3.97
C LEU A 120 -16.86 7.76 -5.35
N ASP A 121 -16.09 7.60 -6.43
CA ASP A 121 -16.60 7.56 -7.80
C ASP A 121 -17.62 6.43 -7.99
N ALA A 122 -17.35 5.25 -7.41
CA ALA A 122 -18.23 4.08 -7.46
C ALA A 122 -19.62 4.32 -6.85
N VAL A 123 -19.76 5.33 -5.98
CA VAL A 123 -21.02 5.71 -5.30
C VAL A 123 -21.42 7.16 -5.59
N HIS A 124 -20.86 7.77 -6.64
CA HIS A 124 -21.13 9.14 -7.07
C HIS A 124 -21.02 10.20 -5.96
N SER A 125 -20.02 10.05 -5.10
CA SER A 125 -19.70 10.99 -4.02
C SER A 125 -18.47 11.83 -4.38
N VAL A 126 -18.31 12.99 -3.73
CA VAL A 126 -17.27 13.97 -4.04
C VAL A 126 -16.18 13.98 -2.98
N LEU A 127 -14.92 13.96 -3.42
CA LEU A 127 -13.74 14.15 -2.56
C LEU A 127 -13.28 15.62 -2.58
N ASP A 128 -13.16 16.22 -1.39
CA ASP A 128 -12.49 17.51 -1.17
C ASP A 128 -11.14 17.24 -0.49
N TRP A 129 -10.06 17.13 -1.28
CA TRP A 129 -8.71 16.84 -0.80
C TRP A 129 -7.91 18.13 -0.54
N GLN A 130 -7.64 18.41 0.74
CA GLN A 130 -6.97 19.63 1.20
C GLN A 130 -5.63 19.30 1.87
N GLN A 131 -4.56 19.36 1.08
CA GLN A 131 -3.20 19.09 1.55
C GLN A 131 -2.42 20.40 1.72
N ALA A 132 -1.85 20.62 2.91
CA ALA A 132 -0.99 21.78 3.14
C ALA A 132 0.24 21.76 2.22
N ALA A 133 0.64 22.93 1.72
CA ALA A 133 1.88 23.07 0.96
C ALA A 133 3.10 22.89 1.89
N GLY A 134 4.14 22.22 1.41
CA GLY A 134 5.38 22.02 2.17
C GLY A 134 5.26 21.05 3.34
N LEU A 135 4.42 20.02 3.22
CA LEU A 135 4.44 18.90 4.16
C LEU A 135 5.86 18.27 4.19
N PRO A 136 6.37 17.90 5.38
CA PRO A 136 7.57 17.07 5.47
C PRO A 136 7.32 15.73 4.77
N ASP A 137 8.38 15.14 4.22
CA ASP A 137 8.28 13.88 3.47
C ASP A 137 9.27 12.81 3.97
N PRO A 138 9.14 12.37 5.24
CA PRO A 138 9.98 11.30 5.77
C PRO A 138 9.64 9.95 5.14
N LEU A 139 10.60 9.03 5.16
CA LEU A 139 10.36 7.63 4.87
C LEU A 139 9.56 7.00 6.03
N LEU A 140 8.41 6.42 5.72
CA LEU A 140 7.61 5.66 6.67
C LEU A 140 7.99 4.17 6.58
N ASP A 141 8.07 3.50 7.72
CA ASP A 141 8.25 2.06 7.72
C ASP A 141 6.97 1.31 7.27
N GLU A 142 7.12 0.04 6.89
CA GLU A 142 6.01 -0.80 6.40
C GLU A 142 4.80 -0.83 7.34
N ALA A 143 5.05 -0.80 8.67
CA ALA A 143 3.98 -0.83 9.66
C ALA A 143 3.25 0.51 9.74
N GLN A 144 3.98 1.63 9.66
CA GLN A 144 3.43 2.98 9.64
C GLN A 144 2.56 3.20 8.41
N VAL A 145 3.06 2.83 7.22
CA VAL A 145 2.29 2.89 5.98
C VAL A 145 1.01 2.06 6.16
N LEU A 146 1.12 0.81 6.63
CA LEU A 146 -0.02 -0.09 6.86
C LEU A 146 -1.09 0.49 7.78
N HIS A 147 -0.70 1.05 8.91
CA HIS A 147 -1.64 1.61 9.86
C HIS A 147 -2.32 2.85 9.31
N LEU A 148 -1.59 3.72 8.61
CA LEU A 148 -2.12 4.92 7.97
C LEU A 148 -3.19 4.58 6.92
N PHE A 149 -2.89 3.66 5.99
CA PHE A 149 -3.85 3.22 4.98
C PHE A 149 -5.12 2.63 5.58
N ARG A 150 -4.98 1.80 6.61
CA ARG A 150 -6.14 1.14 7.23
C ARG A 150 -7.03 2.12 7.96
N ILE A 151 -6.46 3.10 8.66
CA ILE A 151 -7.23 4.16 9.31
C ILE A 151 -7.97 4.97 8.25
N ALA A 152 -7.29 5.39 7.17
CA ALA A 152 -7.92 6.11 6.07
C ALA A 152 -9.07 5.32 5.43
N ARG A 153 -8.83 4.05 5.12
CA ARG A 153 -9.82 3.17 4.49
C ARG A 153 -11.04 2.95 5.37
N GLU A 154 -10.85 2.73 6.66
CA GLU A 154 -11.93 2.54 7.62
C GLU A 154 -12.71 3.85 7.83
N ALA A 155 -12.04 5.00 7.89
CA ALA A 155 -12.70 6.31 7.96
C ALA A 155 -13.61 6.55 6.73
N VAL A 156 -13.11 6.31 5.52
CA VAL A 156 -13.89 6.42 4.27
C VAL A 156 -15.02 5.39 4.24
N THR A 157 -14.78 4.15 4.69
CA THR A 157 -15.82 3.11 4.77
C THR A 157 -16.95 3.53 5.70
N ASN A 158 -16.62 4.08 6.86
CA ASN A 158 -17.60 4.53 7.84
C ASN A 158 -18.41 5.70 7.30
N ALA A 159 -17.78 6.67 6.63
CA ALA A 159 -18.46 7.77 5.97
C ALA A 159 -19.46 7.28 4.90
N LEU A 160 -19.05 6.38 4.01
CA LEU A 160 -19.91 5.89 2.93
C LEU A 160 -21.03 4.96 3.44
N ARG A 161 -20.70 4.02 4.33
CA ARG A 161 -21.63 2.95 4.76
C ARG A 161 -22.59 3.40 5.85
N HIS A 162 -22.11 4.19 6.81
CA HIS A 162 -22.90 4.62 7.95
C HIS A 162 -23.34 6.08 7.82
N GLY A 163 -22.49 6.92 7.24
CA GLY A 163 -22.81 8.31 6.96
C GLY A 163 -23.76 8.50 5.78
N HIS A 164 -23.78 7.56 4.82
CA HIS A 164 -24.36 7.78 3.49
C HIS A 164 -23.86 9.10 2.87
N ALA A 165 -22.59 9.40 3.14
CA ALA A 165 -21.96 10.65 2.80
C ALA A 165 -21.95 10.85 1.28
N ARG A 166 -22.30 12.06 0.84
CA ARG A 166 -22.15 12.50 -0.56
C ARG A 166 -20.89 13.33 -0.75
N HIS A 167 -20.35 13.86 0.33
CA HIS A 167 -19.12 14.65 0.34
C HIS A 167 -18.22 14.16 1.47
N ILE A 168 -16.97 13.88 1.14
CA ILE A 168 -15.93 13.60 2.13
C ILE A 168 -14.82 14.61 1.91
N ARG A 169 -14.49 15.36 2.97
CA ARG A 169 -13.32 16.23 3.01
C ARG A 169 -12.19 15.52 3.73
N VAL A 170 -11.01 15.51 3.11
CA VAL A 170 -9.77 15.06 3.74
C VAL A 170 -8.86 16.26 3.90
N ARG A 171 -8.39 16.54 5.12
CA ARG A 171 -7.44 17.63 5.38
C ARG A 171 -6.17 17.08 5.99
N ILE A 172 -5.04 17.47 5.40
CA ILE A 172 -3.71 17.03 5.81
C ILE A 172 -2.85 18.24 6.14
N ARG A 173 -2.28 18.26 7.34
CA ARG A 173 -1.33 19.29 7.79
C ARG A 173 -0.28 18.66 8.69
N ALA A 174 0.91 19.25 8.74
CA ALA A 174 1.94 18.91 9.71
C ALA A 174 2.21 20.10 10.61
N VAL A 175 2.28 19.88 11.92
CA VAL A 175 2.60 20.90 12.94
C VAL A 175 3.52 20.25 13.97
N ASP A 176 4.63 20.89 14.31
CA ASP A 176 5.58 20.41 15.33
C ASP A 176 5.95 18.92 15.16
N GLN A 177 6.28 18.52 13.92
CA GLN A 177 6.60 17.13 13.53
C GLN A 177 5.48 16.10 13.73
N HIS A 178 4.25 16.54 13.95
CA HIS A 178 3.08 15.66 14.00
C HIS A 178 2.28 15.81 12.72
N LEU A 179 1.87 14.70 12.13
CA LEU A 179 0.90 14.68 11.05
C LEU A 179 -0.50 14.72 11.64
N PHE A 180 -1.33 15.61 11.09
CA PHE A 180 -2.76 15.65 11.35
C PHE A 180 -3.50 15.31 10.06
N LEU A 181 -4.30 14.25 10.11
CA LEU A 181 -5.11 13.76 9.01
C LEU A 181 -6.58 13.70 9.45
N ASP A 182 -7.38 14.60 8.89
CA ASP A 182 -8.80 14.73 9.23
C ASP A 182 -9.67 14.19 8.09
N PHE A 183 -10.61 13.28 8.39
CA PHE A 183 -11.68 12.86 7.48
C PHE A 183 -13.01 13.42 7.99
N THR A 184 -13.70 14.24 7.19
CA THR A 184 -15.00 14.82 7.57
C THR A 184 -16.04 14.43 6.53
N ASP A 185 -17.12 13.79 6.96
CA ASP A 185 -18.28 13.47 6.10
C ASP A 185 -19.45 14.44 6.29
N ASP A 186 -20.43 14.41 5.39
CA ASP A 186 -21.66 15.21 5.42
C ASP A 186 -22.91 14.38 5.84
N GLY A 187 -22.71 13.23 6.48
CA GLY A 187 -23.77 12.34 6.92
C GLY A 187 -24.57 12.82 8.13
N PRO A 188 -25.41 11.95 8.73
CA PRO A 188 -26.22 12.29 9.92
C PRO A 188 -25.39 12.50 11.20
N GLY A 189 -24.07 12.26 11.15
CA GLY A 189 -23.15 12.43 12.25
C GLY A 189 -23.29 11.39 13.37
N LEU A 190 -22.69 11.71 14.52
CA LEU A 190 -22.69 10.84 15.69
C LEU A 190 -24.08 10.79 16.33
N ARG A 191 -24.68 9.59 16.40
CA ARG A 191 -26.02 9.40 16.97
C ARG A 191 -25.96 9.59 18.51
N PRO A 192 -26.83 10.43 19.12
CA PRO A 192 -26.82 10.70 20.56
C PRO A 192 -27.01 9.47 21.47
N ASN A 193 -27.68 8.42 20.96
CA ASN A 193 -27.99 7.18 21.69
C ASN A 193 -27.06 6.00 21.34
N GLN A 194 -25.97 6.22 20.61
CA GLN A 194 -24.95 5.20 20.44
C GLN A 194 -23.97 5.25 21.62
N PRO A 195 -23.54 4.10 22.18
CA PRO A 195 -22.49 4.08 23.18
C PRO A 195 -21.29 4.82 22.59
N HIS A 196 -20.77 5.81 23.32
CA HIS A 196 -19.73 6.78 22.94
C HIS A 196 -18.98 6.52 21.61
N PRO A 197 -18.81 7.54 20.75
CA PRO A 197 -17.94 7.42 19.57
C PRO A 197 -16.58 6.83 20.01
N GLY A 198 -16.27 5.60 19.58
CA GLY A 198 -15.13 4.84 20.11
C GLY A 198 -15.43 3.42 20.64
N ARG A 199 -16.69 3.05 20.86
CA ARG A 199 -17.05 1.70 21.37
C ARG A 199 -17.46 0.66 20.32
N GLY A 200 -17.41 1.00 19.02
CA GLY A 200 -17.59 0.02 17.94
C GLY A 200 -16.28 -0.70 17.60
N ARG A 201 -16.35 -1.95 17.11
CA ARG A 201 -15.13 -2.71 16.73
C ARG A 201 -14.25 -2.00 15.70
N GLY A 202 -14.85 -1.31 14.72
CA GLY A 202 -14.13 -0.49 13.74
C GLY A 202 -13.35 0.65 14.41
N THR A 203 -14.00 1.39 15.31
CA THR A 203 -13.35 2.48 16.05
C THR A 203 -12.29 2.00 17.03
N SER A 204 -12.48 0.83 17.67
CA SER A 204 -11.45 0.20 18.51
C SER A 204 -10.23 -0.22 17.68
N SER A 205 -10.45 -0.79 16.48
CA SER A 205 -9.35 -1.14 15.58
C SER A 205 -8.57 0.09 15.12
N MET A 206 -9.24 1.19 14.74
CA MET A 206 -8.55 2.43 14.38
C MET A 206 -7.77 3.02 15.56
N ARG A 207 -8.31 2.93 16.79
CA ARG A 207 -7.61 3.39 18.00
C ARG A 207 -6.33 2.59 18.26
N ASN A 208 -6.40 1.27 18.23
CA ASN A 208 -5.22 0.42 18.40
C ASN A 208 -4.15 0.72 17.34
N ARG A 209 -4.55 0.98 16.08
CA ARG A 209 -3.61 1.36 15.01
C ARG A 209 -3.00 2.73 15.20
N ALA A 210 -3.78 3.72 15.67
CA ALA A 210 -3.24 5.02 16.02
C ALA A 210 -2.21 4.90 17.16
N GLU A 211 -2.46 4.04 18.15
CA GLU A 211 -1.50 3.74 19.20
C GLU A 211 -0.23 3.06 18.65
N GLN A 212 -0.33 2.16 17.66
CA GLN A 212 0.85 1.59 16.98
C GLN A 212 1.66 2.64 16.21
N LEU A 213 1.03 3.72 15.76
CA LEU A 213 1.71 4.89 15.19
C LEU A 213 2.31 5.82 16.25
N SER A 214 2.23 5.47 17.55
CA SER A 214 2.52 6.37 18.67
C SER A 214 1.69 7.65 18.66
N GLY A 215 0.50 7.57 18.07
CA GLY A 215 -0.43 8.68 17.86
C GLY A 215 -1.74 8.54 18.64
N THR A 216 -2.66 9.44 18.31
CA THR A 216 -4.02 9.47 18.86
C THR A 216 -5.04 9.56 17.73
N ILE A 217 -6.27 9.13 18.02
CA ILE A 217 -7.39 9.28 17.10
C ILE A 217 -8.66 9.66 17.85
N ASP A 218 -9.38 10.65 17.32
CA ASP A 218 -10.60 11.16 17.93
C ASP A 218 -11.74 11.30 16.90
N TRP A 219 -12.97 11.33 17.41
CA TRP A 219 -14.20 11.47 16.64
C TRP A 219 -15.02 12.61 17.19
N THR A 220 -15.21 13.65 16.38
CA THR A 220 -16.03 14.82 16.74
C THR A 220 -17.18 14.99 15.75
N ALA A 221 -18.14 15.85 16.09
CA ALA A 221 -19.12 16.31 15.11
C ALA A 221 -18.41 17.11 14.01
N GLY A 222 -18.80 16.91 12.75
CA GLY A 222 -18.30 17.69 11.62
C GLY A 222 -18.92 19.09 11.60
N THR A 223 -18.17 20.08 11.11
CA THR A 223 -18.60 21.50 11.10
C THR A 223 -19.74 21.79 10.12
N GLN A 224 -19.99 20.90 9.16
CA GLN A 224 -21.07 21.02 8.16
C GLN A 224 -22.11 19.89 8.31
N GLY A 225 -22.15 19.22 9.46
CA GLY A 225 -22.82 17.93 9.63
C GLY A 225 -21.82 16.78 9.62
N GLY A 226 -22.33 15.54 9.76
CA GLY A 226 -21.53 14.32 9.70
C GLY A 226 -20.55 14.11 10.86
N THR A 227 -19.62 13.19 10.64
CA THR A 227 -18.58 12.80 11.59
C THR A 227 -17.23 13.32 11.12
N LYS A 228 -16.41 13.79 12.06
CA LYS A 228 -15.02 14.13 11.82
C LYS A 228 -14.13 13.14 12.55
N VAL A 229 -13.31 12.40 11.82
CA VAL A 229 -12.23 11.55 12.35
C VAL A 229 -10.93 12.32 12.27
N ILE A 230 -10.19 12.42 13.37
CA ILE A 230 -8.93 13.15 13.48
C ILE A 230 -7.85 12.15 13.88
N LEU A 231 -6.92 11.85 12.99
CA LEU A 231 -5.72 11.10 13.29
C LEU A 231 -4.56 12.08 13.51
N GLU A 232 -3.83 11.90 14.61
CA GLU A 232 -2.61 12.61 14.92
C GLU A 232 -1.51 11.60 15.24
N PHE A 233 -0.33 11.70 14.63
CA PHE A 233 0.83 10.89 15.03
C PHE A 233 2.15 11.58 14.74
N PRO A 234 3.22 11.28 15.50
CA PRO A 234 4.55 11.84 15.27
C PRO A 234 5.15 11.29 13.98
N LEU A 235 5.74 12.16 13.19
CA LEU A 235 6.50 11.80 11.99
C LEU A 235 7.94 11.42 12.37
N PRO A 236 8.56 10.45 11.66
CA PRO A 236 9.98 10.19 11.79
C PRO A 236 10.78 11.46 11.54
N MET A 237 11.81 11.69 12.36
CA MET A 237 12.76 12.76 12.12
C MET A 237 13.47 12.49 10.79
N PRO A 238 13.59 13.48 9.89
CA PRO A 238 14.50 13.36 8.76
C PRO A 238 15.93 13.27 9.30
N ASP A 239 16.69 12.27 8.84
CA ASP A 239 18.13 12.14 9.09
C ASP A 239 18.92 13.35 8.55
#